data_AF-A0A5C5ULQ9-F1
#
_entry.id   AF-A0A5C5ULQ9-F1
#
_cell.length_a   1.000
_cell.length_b   1.000
_cell.length_c   1.000
_cell.angle_alpha   90.00
_cell.angle_beta   90.00
_cell.angle_gamma   90.00
#
_symmetry.space_group_name_H-M   'P 1'
#
loop_
_entity.id
_entity.type
_entity.pdbx_description
1 polymer ?
#
loop_
_entity_poly.entity_id
_entity_poly.type
_entity_poly.pdbx_seq_one_letter_code
_entity_poly.pdbx_strand_id
1 'polypeptide(L)'
;MKQSNNQNGYALLIVLLMIVLFLGLSATFMAGSLNNATQEQTVDTTNQSVASAEMGVNYFTSDFQRELEIIKTDISETTQLAINDLIACIKPPKEPRCDSDLKIQAIEDKIDSDMRALYIQKIHTKISNLNTLAGNQIVPYSDGHVSYAIKSAAGTKLNEAGQNVDDASVSDKKTRTVRVDLGIAGTSKAATKNLNVSFKVEVPESFLDEEEPFIVETKKPSTKEDVKYADVFDTAPPAKMCMDMLAEVKAGTALTPLYKCKLAENQKLDAFVASIISSNLNPADFKVYTDSFSKNVCTTTCNSLDFKGISLVVAPSDTDAFNNMNNLVNANLMVNGKLTVGSNLINLGKNGTKQTIIVKELNVDNNIQNMYYTNFLVLGKEVPEGQPEAVSELKWGQNFEVDNHSRLCIDIDRILPSDLTRLAKEVKFTNSGSLIYFTKDPNKKFVLLSANGINSTEDAERTKLYVHKMSPPTESYTTFLAACGVTISKTITESTEVAVPSVLKPSFEFDVEY
;
A
#
# COMPACT_ATOMS: atom_id res chain seq x y z
N MET A 1 105.00 23.04 50.01
CA MET A 1 103.54 22.76 50.14
C MET A 1 102.85 23.12 48.83
N LYS A 2 101.80 22.37 48.47
CA LYS A 2 100.93 22.45 47.27
C LYS A 2 101.36 21.61 46.05
N GLN A 3 101.04 20.32 46.10
CA GLN A 3 100.64 19.55 44.92
C GLN A 3 99.25 20.03 44.48
N SER A 4 99.17 20.63 43.29
CA SER A 4 97.91 20.93 42.61
C SER A 4 97.39 19.64 41.99
N ASN A 5 96.48 18.95 42.68
CA ASN A 5 95.80 17.78 42.13
C ASN A 5 94.95 18.18 40.92
N ASN A 6 95.29 17.63 39.76
CA ASN A 6 94.61 17.82 38.47
C ASN A 6 93.24 17.09 38.46
N GLN A 7 92.27 17.62 39.21
CA GLN A 7 90.91 17.09 39.33
C GLN A 7 89.99 17.57 38.18
N ASN A 8 90.44 18.53 37.36
CA ASN A 8 89.62 19.17 36.32
C ASN A 8 89.32 18.24 35.12
N GLY A 9 90.16 17.23 34.86
CA GLY A 9 89.94 16.27 33.76
C GLY A 9 88.84 15.25 34.05
N TYR A 10 88.68 14.83 35.31
CA TYR A 10 87.61 13.90 35.72
C TYR A 10 86.24 14.58 35.75
N ALA A 11 86.17 15.84 36.17
CA ALA A 11 84.94 16.62 36.10
C ALA A 11 84.44 16.77 34.65
N LEU A 12 85.36 17.02 33.70
CA LEU A 12 85.04 17.10 32.27
C LEU A 12 84.49 15.77 31.74
N LEU A 13 85.10 14.64 32.10
CA LEU A 13 84.65 13.30 31.71
C LEU A 13 83.26 12.97 32.26
N ILE A 14 82.98 13.32 33.52
CA ILE A 14 81.68 13.09 34.15
C ILE A 14 80.60 13.95 33.47
N VAL A 15 80.90 15.21 33.17
CA VAL A 15 79.98 16.10 32.44
C VAL A 15 79.72 15.57 31.02
N LEU A 16 80.76 15.12 30.31
CA LEU A 16 80.61 14.54 28.98
C LEU A 16 79.77 13.25 29.01
N LEU A 17 80.02 12.38 30.00
CA LEU A 17 79.23 11.17 30.22
C LEU A 17 77.77 11.50 30.53
N MET A 18 77.51 12.51 31.38
CA MET A 18 76.15 12.97 31.66
C MET A 18 75.45 13.48 30.40
N ILE A 19 76.12 14.29 29.58
CA ILE A 19 75.56 14.81 28.32
C ILE A 19 75.20 13.66 27.38
N VAL A 20 76.09 12.68 27.21
CA VAL A 20 75.85 11.50 26.36
C VAL A 20 74.69 10.67 26.90
N LEU A 21 74.60 10.49 28.22
CA LEU A 21 73.54 9.73 28.87
C LEU A 21 72.18 10.43 28.72
N PHE A 22 72.13 11.76 28.92
CA PHE A 22 70.92 12.53 28.69
C PHE A 22 70.50 12.53 27.21
N LEU A 23 71.44 12.68 26.26
CA LEU A 23 71.14 12.59 24.83
C LEU A 23 70.62 11.19 24.44
N GLY A 24 71.20 10.12 25.00
CA GLY A 24 70.73 8.75 24.78
C GLY A 24 69.32 8.50 25.32
N LEU A 25 69.01 9.02 26.51
CA LEU A 25 67.67 8.96 27.09
C LEU A 25 66.67 9.82 26.29
N SER A 26 67.02 11.05 25.91
CA SER A 26 66.14 11.91 25.11
C SER A 26 65.86 11.32 23.72
N ALA A 27 66.86 10.73 23.07
CA ALA A 27 66.69 10.08 21.78
C ALA A 27 65.76 8.86 21.87
N THR A 28 65.87 8.05 22.94
CA THR A 28 64.98 6.90 23.17
C THR A 28 63.55 7.33 23.47
N PHE A 29 63.34 8.39 24.25
CA PHE A 29 61.99 8.95 24.46
C PHE A 29 61.38 9.54 23.18
N MET A 30 62.15 10.29 22.38
CA MET A 30 61.68 10.80 21.09
C MET A 30 61.33 9.68 20.11
N ALA A 31 62.19 8.66 20.01
CA ALA A 31 61.92 7.49 19.18
C ALA A 31 60.65 6.74 19.63
N GLY A 32 60.47 6.56 20.95
CA GLY A 32 59.25 5.96 21.51
C GLY A 32 57.99 6.77 21.22
N SER A 33 58.06 8.10 21.36
CA SER A 33 56.92 9.00 21.08
C SER A 33 56.54 9.01 19.61
N LEU A 34 57.53 9.02 18.70
CA LEU A 34 57.28 8.95 17.25
C LEU A 34 56.68 7.61 16.86
N ASN A 35 57.18 6.51 17.43
CA ASN A 35 56.65 5.18 17.16
C ASN A 35 55.18 5.06 17.61
N ASN A 36 54.84 5.54 18.81
CA ASN A 36 53.45 5.57 19.29
C ASN A 36 52.55 6.44 18.38
N ALA A 37 53.02 7.62 17.98
CA ALA A 37 52.25 8.49 17.08
C ALA A 37 52.00 7.83 15.72
N THR A 38 52.98 7.13 15.15
CA THR A 38 52.78 6.38 13.90
C THR A 38 51.84 5.19 14.05
N GLN A 39 51.88 4.52 15.21
CA GLN A 39 50.98 3.41 15.52
C GLN A 39 49.53 3.90 15.66
N GLU A 40 49.32 4.98 16.42
CA GLU A 40 48.02 5.62 16.59
C GLU A 40 47.45 6.11 15.25
N GLN A 41 48.27 6.76 14.42
CA GLN A 41 47.85 7.18 13.08
C GLN A 41 47.49 6.00 12.16
N THR A 42 48.18 4.86 12.29
CA THR A 42 47.86 3.65 11.52
C THR A 42 46.53 3.03 11.99
N VAL A 43 46.29 3.01 13.30
CA VAL A 43 45.02 2.52 13.88
C VAL A 43 43.86 3.44 13.47
N ASP A 44 44.03 4.75 13.57
CA ASP A 44 42.99 5.73 13.21
C ASP A 44 42.66 5.67 11.71
N THR A 45 43.66 5.66 10.83
CA THR A 45 43.40 5.51 9.38
C THR A 45 42.75 4.17 9.04
N THR A 46 43.13 3.10 9.74
CA THR A 46 42.48 1.79 9.59
C THR A 46 41.02 1.85 10.04
N ASN A 47 40.72 2.42 11.21
CA ASN A 47 39.36 2.55 11.71
C ASN A 47 38.49 3.43 10.79
N GLN A 48 39.04 4.53 10.28
CA GLN A 48 38.37 5.38 9.29
C GLN A 48 38.09 4.64 7.99
N SER A 49 38.99 3.76 7.54
CA SER A 49 38.75 2.95 6.34
C SER A 49 37.63 1.92 6.54
N VAL A 50 37.48 1.35 7.74
CA VAL A 50 36.33 0.49 8.09
C VAL A 50 35.05 1.32 8.12
N ALA A 51 35.04 2.44 8.83
CA ALA A 51 33.88 3.33 8.90
C ALA A 51 33.44 3.81 7.51
N SER A 52 34.39 4.08 6.61
CA SER A 52 34.09 4.40 5.21
C SER A 52 33.40 3.25 4.48
N ALA A 53 33.87 2.02 4.69
CA ALA A 53 33.23 0.83 4.12
C ALA A 53 31.79 0.68 4.65
N GLU A 54 31.57 0.90 5.96
CA GLU A 54 30.23 0.87 6.58
C GLU A 54 29.30 1.97 6.01
N MET A 55 29.83 3.17 5.75
CA MET A 55 29.09 4.24 5.06
C MET A 55 28.68 3.80 3.65
N GLY A 56 29.59 3.16 2.91
CA GLY A 56 29.31 2.61 1.58
C GLY A 56 28.22 1.54 1.62
N VAL A 57 28.28 0.62 2.59
CA VAL A 57 27.23 -0.38 2.83
C VAL A 57 25.88 0.29 3.04
N ASN A 58 25.79 1.25 3.96
CA ASN A 58 24.54 1.95 4.26
C ASN A 58 23.99 2.70 3.04
N TYR A 59 24.86 3.34 2.26
CA TYR A 59 24.48 4.06 1.05
C TYR A 59 23.87 3.12 0.00
N PHE A 60 24.59 2.05 -0.38
CA PHE A 60 24.14 1.17 -1.46
C PHE A 60 22.97 0.28 -1.05
N THR A 61 22.86 -0.10 0.22
CA THR A 61 21.69 -0.84 0.72
C THR A 61 20.43 0.04 0.73
N SER A 62 20.53 1.30 1.17
CA SER A 62 19.41 2.26 1.11
C SER A 62 19.00 2.56 -0.34
N ASP A 63 19.97 2.68 -1.25
CA ASP A 63 19.73 2.85 -2.68
C ASP A 63 19.01 1.64 -3.29
N PHE A 64 19.41 0.43 -2.89
CA PHE A 64 18.79 -0.82 -3.32
C PHE A 64 17.35 -0.94 -2.79
N GLN A 65 17.11 -0.61 -1.51
CA GLN A 65 15.76 -0.58 -0.93
C GLN A 65 14.84 0.36 -1.70
N ARG A 66 15.30 1.58 -2.00
CA ARG A 66 14.54 2.54 -2.80
C ARG A 66 14.20 2.00 -4.19
N GLU A 67 15.17 1.38 -4.85
CA GLU A 67 14.94 0.77 -6.16
C GLU A 67 13.93 -0.38 -6.10
N LEU A 68 13.99 -1.20 -5.04
CA LEU A 68 13.07 -2.31 -4.89
C LEU A 68 11.62 -1.83 -4.77
N GLU A 69 11.38 -0.74 -4.04
CA GLU A 69 10.05 -0.13 -3.97
C GLU A 69 9.57 0.36 -5.35
N ILE A 70 10.45 0.94 -6.17
CA ILE A 70 10.12 1.32 -7.55
C ILE A 70 9.80 0.08 -8.40
N ILE A 71 10.59 -0.98 -8.28
CA ILE A 71 10.36 -2.25 -8.97
C ILE A 71 8.99 -2.82 -8.61
N LYS A 72 8.60 -2.83 -7.32
CA LYS A 72 7.30 -3.34 -6.89
C LYS A 72 6.14 -2.56 -7.47
N THR A 73 6.23 -1.22 -7.48
CA THR A 73 5.21 -0.37 -8.10
C THR A 73 5.05 -0.73 -9.58
N ASP A 74 6.15 -0.82 -10.32
CA ASP A 74 6.12 -1.17 -11.75
C ASP A 74 5.56 -2.58 -12.01
N ILE A 75 5.88 -3.56 -11.16
CA ILE A 75 5.26 -4.89 -11.23
C ILE A 75 3.76 -4.82 -10.94
N SER A 76 3.34 -4.07 -9.92
CA SER A 76 1.91 -3.91 -9.60
C SER A 76 1.15 -3.27 -10.76
N GLU A 77 1.71 -2.22 -11.37
CA GLU A 77 1.10 -1.54 -12.53
C GLU A 77 1.01 -2.48 -13.74
N THR A 78 2.09 -3.23 -14.03
CA THR A 78 2.11 -4.22 -15.12
C THR A 78 1.10 -5.34 -14.89
N THR A 79 0.99 -5.81 -13.64
CA THR A 79 0.01 -6.83 -13.24
C THR A 79 -1.41 -6.31 -13.45
N GLN A 80 -1.69 -5.08 -13.02
CA GLN A 80 -3.00 -4.44 -13.20
C GLN A 80 -3.37 -4.31 -14.68
N LEU A 81 -2.43 -3.95 -15.55
CA LEU A 81 -2.68 -3.90 -17.00
C LEU A 81 -3.06 -5.29 -17.55
N ALA A 82 -2.35 -6.34 -17.15
CA ALA A 82 -2.64 -7.70 -17.58
C ALA A 82 -4.02 -8.19 -17.09
N ILE A 83 -4.38 -7.86 -15.85
CA ILE A 83 -5.72 -8.13 -15.29
C ILE A 83 -6.79 -7.33 -16.03
N ASN A 84 -6.55 -6.07 -16.37
CA ASN A 84 -7.50 -5.27 -17.14
C ASN A 84 -7.75 -5.87 -18.54
N ASP A 85 -6.71 -6.40 -19.18
CA ASP A 85 -6.83 -7.12 -20.45
C ASP A 85 -7.58 -8.45 -20.30
N LEU A 86 -7.47 -9.14 -19.16
CA LEU A 86 -8.26 -10.33 -18.83
C LEU A 86 -9.73 -9.97 -18.57
N ILE A 87 -10.00 -8.91 -17.79
CA ILE A 87 -11.36 -8.40 -17.57
C ILE A 87 -12.01 -8.07 -18.91
N ALA A 88 -11.32 -7.35 -19.80
CA ALA A 88 -11.81 -6.99 -21.13
C ALA A 88 -12.12 -8.24 -21.98
N CYS A 89 -11.32 -9.29 -21.86
CA CYS A 89 -11.55 -10.58 -22.53
C CYS A 89 -12.87 -11.23 -22.08
N ILE A 90 -13.12 -11.22 -20.76
CA ILE A 90 -14.27 -11.89 -20.13
C ILE A 90 -15.57 -11.10 -20.35
N LYS A 91 -15.48 -9.78 -20.57
CA LYS A 91 -16.64 -8.94 -20.85
C LYS A 91 -17.39 -9.42 -22.11
N PRO A 92 -18.73 -9.44 -22.11
CA PRO A 92 -19.50 -9.83 -23.30
C PRO A 92 -19.27 -8.90 -24.51
N PRO A 93 -19.11 -9.45 -25.74
CA PRO A 93 -19.03 -10.88 -26.05
C PRO A 93 -17.68 -11.47 -25.63
N LYS A 94 -17.70 -12.58 -24.87
CA LYS A 94 -16.49 -13.26 -24.41
C LYS A 94 -15.57 -13.61 -25.58
N GLU A 95 -14.29 -13.33 -25.45
CA GLU A 95 -13.31 -13.81 -26.42
C GLU A 95 -13.06 -15.34 -26.26
N PRO A 96 -12.74 -16.07 -27.34
CA PRO A 96 -12.50 -17.52 -27.27
C PRO A 96 -11.36 -17.96 -26.34
N ARG A 97 -10.44 -17.06 -25.99
CA ARG A 97 -9.32 -17.35 -25.08
C ARG A 97 -9.70 -17.30 -23.59
N CYS A 98 -10.89 -16.83 -23.24
CA CYS A 98 -11.39 -16.68 -21.87
C CYS A 98 -12.88 -17.07 -21.76
N ASP A 99 -13.31 -18.01 -22.61
CA ASP A 99 -14.70 -18.49 -22.66
C ASP A 99 -15.03 -19.52 -21.57
N SER A 100 -14.05 -20.00 -20.80
CA SER A 100 -14.21 -20.95 -19.69
C SER A 100 -13.33 -20.60 -18.49
N ASP A 101 -13.77 -20.98 -17.29
CA ASP A 101 -13.06 -20.71 -16.03
C ASP A 101 -11.66 -21.35 -16.04
N LEU A 102 -11.50 -22.54 -16.63
CA LEU A 102 -10.18 -23.19 -16.81
C LEU A 102 -9.21 -22.36 -17.65
N LYS A 103 -9.70 -21.67 -18.68
CA LYS A 103 -8.85 -20.79 -19.49
C LYS A 103 -8.52 -19.49 -18.77
N ILE A 104 -9.47 -18.98 -17.96
CA ILE A 104 -9.27 -17.79 -17.14
C ILE A 104 -8.18 -18.07 -16.09
N GLN A 105 -8.30 -19.17 -15.35
CA GLN A 105 -7.26 -19.61 -14.40
C GLN A 105 -5.90 -19.79 -15.10
N ALA A 106 -5.86 -20.40 -16.29
CA ALA A 106 -4.61 -20.56 -17.02
C ALA A 106 -3.97 -19.22 -17.45
N ILE A 107 -4.77 -18.18 -17.66
CA ILE A 107 -4.27 -16.82 -17.91
C ILE A 107 -3.76 -16.20 -16.60
N GLU A 108 -4.49 -16.35 -15.49
CA GLU A 108 -4.06 -15.86 -14.17
C GLU A 108 -2.74 -16.51 -13.73
N ASP A 109 -2.61 -17.84 -13.83
CA ASP A 109 -1.38 -18.58 -13.56
C ASP A 109 -0.21 -18.08 -14.43
N LYS A 110 -0.51 -17.74 -15.69
CA LYS A 110 0.48 -17.18 -16.62
C LYS A 110 0.89 -15.76 -16.22
N ILE A 111 -0.06 -14.92 -15.83
CA ILE A 111 0.21 -13.56 -15.32
C ILE A 111 1.12 -13.68 -14.10
N ASP A 112 0.81 -14.53 -13.14
CA ASP A 112 1.63 -14.73 -11.94
C ASP A 112 3.06 -15.16 -12.29
N SER A 113 3.20 -16.17 -13.15
CA SER A 113 4.51 -16.67 -13.59
C SER A 113 5.31 -15.60 -14.33
N ASP A 114 4.68 -14.84 -15.22
CA ASP A 114 5.33 -13.78 -15.99
C ASP A 114 5.77 -12.62 -15.06
N MET A 115 4.94 -12.24 -14.08
CA MET A 115 5.27 -11.20 -13.10
C MET A 115 6.39 -11.61 -12.15
N ARG A 116 6.42 -12.89 -11.73
CA ARG A 116 7.53 -13.46 -10.97
C ARG A 116 8.84 -13.36 -11.74
N ALA A 117 8.82 -13.77 -13.02
CA ALA A 117 10.01 -13.71 -13.86
C ALA A 117 10.50 -12.27 -14.04
N LEU A 118 9.59 -11.32 -14.29
CA LEU A 118 9.89 -9.90 -14.44
C LEU A 118 10.46 -9.27 -13.17
N TYR A 119 9.89 -9.59 -12.00
CA TYR A 119 10.37 -9.10 -10.69
C TYR A 119 11.82 -9.56 -10.44
N ILE A 120 12.09 -10.85 -10.61
CA ILE A 120 13.44 -11.43 -10.47
C ILE A 120 14.40 -10.80 -11.47
N GLN A 121 13.99 -10.61 -12.73
CA GLN A 121 14.80 -9.99 -13.77
C GLN A 121 15.20 -8.55 -13.39
N LYS A 122 14.27 -7.75 -12.87
CA LYS A 122 14.53 -6.36 -12.47
C LYS A 122 15.47 -6.28 -11.27
N ILE A 123 15.32 -7.18 -10.29
CA ILE A 123 16.28 -7.32 -9.18
C ILE A 123 17.69 -7.61 -9.73
N HIS A 124 17.83 -8.61 -10.60
CA HIS A 124 19.14 -8.91 -11.20
C HIS A 124 19.70 -7.78 -12.05
N THR A 125 18.84 -7.00 -12.72
CA THR A 125 19.24 -5.80 -13.45
C THR A 125 19.84 -4.76 -12.49
N LYS A 126 19.21 -4.51 -11.33
CA LYS A 126 19.77 -3.62 -10.30
C LYS A 126 21.10 -4.13 -9.76
N ILE A 127 21.22 -5.43 -9.48
CA ILE A 127 22.49 -6.04 -9.03
C ILE A 127 23.58 -5.85 -10.11
N SER A 128 23.25 -6.07 -11.37
CA SER A 128 24.16 -5.85 -12.49
C SER A 128 24.60 -4.39 -12.58
N ASN A 129 23.66 -3.44 -12.45
CA ASN A 129 23.94 -2.00 -12.42
C ASN A 129 24.84 -1.59 -11.23
N LEU A 130 24.70 -2.24 -10.06
CA LEU A 130 25.64 -2.03 -8.96
C LEU A 130 27.03 -2.59 -9.30
N ASN A 131 27.10 -3.75 -9.95
CA ASN A 131 28.37 -4.35 -10.34
C ASN A 131 29.11 -3.55 -11.43
N THR A 132 28.40 -2.83 -12.32
CA THR A 132 29.03 -1.93 -13.29
C THR A 132 29.66 -0.69 -12.65
N LEU A 133 29.24 -0.34 -11.43
CA LEU A 133 29.87 0.71 -10.62
C LEU A 133 31.09 0.21 -9.83
N ALA A 134 31.49 -1.06 -9.98
CA ALA A 134 32.63 -1.60 -9.29
C ALA A 134 33.91 -0.80 -9.61
N GLY A 135 34.63 -0.38 -8.57
CA GLY A 135 35.82 0.45 -8.65
C GLY A 135 35.56 1.97 -8.71
N ASN A 136 34.32 2.42 -8.92
CA ASN A 136 33.99 3.84 -8.90
C ASN A 136 34.03 4.36 -7.45
N GLN A 137 34.96 5.27 -7.18
CA GLN A 137 35.11 5.87 -5.85
C GLN A 137 34.11 6.99 -5.62
N ILE A 138 33.40 6.91 -4.50
CA ILE A 138 32.56 7.96 -3.96
C ILE A 138 33.32 8.62 -2.82
N VAL A 139 33.47 9.95 -2.91
CA VAL A 139 34.17 10.76 -1.92
C VAL A 139 33.11 11.62 -1.19
N PRO A 140 32.67 11.25 0.02
CA PRO A 140 31.59 11.95 0.72
C PRO A 140 31.99 13.32 1.26
N TYR A 141 33.30 13.59 1.42
CA TYR A 141 33.82 14.82 2.02
C TYR A 141 34.77 15.57 1.09
N SER A 142 34.77 16.90 1.14
CA SER A 142 35.57 17.75 0.26
C SER A 142 37.09 17.66 0.49
N ASP A 143 37.52 17.11 1.63
CA ASP A 143 38.94 16.91 1.97
C ASP A 143 39.57 15.69 1.29
N GLY A 144 38.75 14.81 0.66
CA GLY A 144 39.22 13.71 -0.17
C GLY A 144 39.93 12.58 0.58
N HIS A 145 39.94 12.61 1.91
CA HIS A 145 40.71 11.64 2.71
C HIS A 145 39.99 10.32 2.93
N VAL A 146 38.66 10.29 2.75
CA VAL A 146 37.81 9.13 2.95
C VAL A 146 37.01 8.88 1.67
N SER A 147 36.99 7.63 1.20
CA SER A 147 36.19 7.23 0.06
C SER A 147 35.70 5.79 0.19
N TYR A 148 34.64 5.45 -0.53
CA TYR A 148 34.14 4.07 -0.62
C TYR A 148 33.77 3.71 -2.06
N ALA A 149 33.87 2.44 -2.41
CA ALA A 149 33.55 1.92 -3.73
C ALA A 149 32.94 0.52 -3.64
N ILE A 150 32.08 0.18 -4.60
CA ILE A 150 31.68 -1.21 -4.81
C ILE A 150 32.91 -1.97 -5.32
N LYS A 151 33.15 -3.15 -4.77
CA LYS A 151 34.16 -4.10 -5.26
C LYS A 151 33.50 -5.17 -6.12
N SER A 152 32.32 -5.65 -5.70
CA SER A 152 31.54 -6.64 -6.42
C SER A 152 30.09 -6.58 -5.99
N ALA A 153 29.18 -6.90 -6.91
CA ALA A 153 27.79 -7.19 -6.58
C ALA A 153 27.35 -8.45 -7.32
N ALA A 154 26.78 -9.42 -6.59
CA ALA A 154 26.30 -10.68 -7.13
C ALA A 154 24.92 -11.02 -6.57
N GLY A 155 24.15 -11.79 -7.33
CA GLY A 155 22.81 -12.24 -6.95
C GLY A 155 22.67 -13.74 -7.14
N THR A 156 22.21 -14.44 -6.11
CA THR A 156 21.96 -15.88 -6.14
C THR A 156 20.47 -16.14 -5.88
N LYS A 157 19.82 -16.90 -6.77
CA LYS A 157 18.42 -17.28 -6.64
C LYS A 157 18.30 -18.52 -5.75
N LEU A 158 17.54 -18.41 -4.66
CA LEU A 158 17.39 -19.47 -3.66
C LEU A 158 15.94 -19.99 -3.62
N ASN A 159 15.78 -21.30 -3.43
CA ASN A 159 14.49 -21.93 -3.12
C ASN A 159 14.14 -21.81 -1.62
N GLU A 160 13.03 -22.42 -1.22
CA GLU A 160 12.56 -22.40 0.19
C GLU A 160 13.55 -23.05 1.16
N ALA A 161 14.29 -24.06 0.70
CA ALA A 161 15.35 -24.72 1.46
C ALA A 161 16.68 -23.95 1.47
N GLY A 162 16.74 -22.75 0.87
CA GLY A 162 17.96 -21.93 0.78
C GLY A 162 19.00 -22.46 -0.23
N GLN A 163 18.61 -23.32 -1.16
CA GLN A 163 19.50 -23.90 -2.18
C GLN A 163 19.48 -23.06 -3.46
N ASN A 164 20.62 -22.96 -4.15
CA ASN A 164 20.72 -22.25 -5.41
C ASN A 164 19.91 -22.95 -6.51
N VAL A 165 18.86 -22.29 -7.02
CA VAL A 165 17.98 -22.88 -8.05
C VAL A 165 18.70 -23.11 -9.37
N ASP A 166 19.80 -22.40 -9.63
CA ASP A 166 20.57 -22.56 -10.86
C ASP A 166 21.47 -23.82 -10.82
N ASP A 167 21.64 -24.45 -9.64
CA ASP A 167 22.43 -25.68 -9.51
C ASP A 167 21.69 -26.90 -10.09
N ALA A 168 22.35 -27.66 -10.97
CA ALA A 168 21.74 -28.80 -11.66
C ALA A 168 21.22 -29.92 -10.71
N SER A 169 21.78 -30.03 -9.50
CA SER A 169 21.38 -31.01 -8.48
C SER A 169 20.11 -30.64 -7.71
N VAL A 170 19.67 -29.38 -7.79
CA VAL A 170 18.49 -28.89 -7.06
C VAL A 170 17.24 -29.18 -7.87
N SER A 171 16.32 -29.98 -7.31
CA SER A 171 15.07 -30.36 -7.96
C SER A 171 14.01 -29.26 -7.92
N ASP A 172 13.93 -28.51 -6.81
CA ASP A 172 13.02 -27.37 -6.70
C ASP A 172 13.63 -26.12 -7.31
N LYS A 173 13.13 -25.76 -8.50
CA LYS A 173 13.56 -24.59 -9.25
C LYS A 173 12.77 -23.32 -8.90
N LYS A 174 11.82 -23.38 -7.97
CA LYS A 174 11.02 -22.21 -7.58
C LYS A 174 11.86 -21.26 -6.74
N THR A 175 12.15 -20.09 -7.30
CA THR A 175 12.86 -19.03 -6.56
C THR A 175 11.92 -18.43 -5.51
N ARG A 176 12.33 -18.48 -4.25
CA ARG A 176 11.66 -17.85 -3.10
C ARG A 176 12.40 -16.64 -2.58
N THR A 177 13.72 -16.60 -2.77
CA THR A 177 14.56 -15.51 -2.29
C THR A 177 15.64 -15.21 -3.31
N VAL A 178 16.01 -13.95 -3.47
CA VAL A 178 17.25 -13.54 -4.14
C VAL A 178 18.22 -13.06 -3.06
N ARG A 179 19.30 -13.81 -2.84
CA ARG A 179 20.42 -13.38 -1.98
C ARG A 179 21.30 -12.43 -2.79
N VAL A 180 21.53 -11.24 -2.26
CA VAL A 180 22.41 -10.23 -2.86
C VAL A 180 23.68 -10.15 -2.02
N ASP A 181 24.83 -10.39 -2.64
CA ASP A 181 26.14 -10.29 -2.02
C ASP A 181 26.85 -9.04 -2.55
N LEU A 182 27.18 -8.10 -1.66
CA LEU A 182 27.88 -6.85 -1.95
C LEU A 182 29.23 -6.82 -1.26
N GLY A 183 30.30 -6.68 -2.05
CA GLY A 183 31.63 -6.35 -1.54
C GLY A 183 31.84 -4.85 -1.63
N ILE A 184 32.17 -4.20 -0.52
CA ILE A 184 32.44 -2.75 -0.43
C ILE A 184 33.88 -2.54 0.05
N ALA A 185 34.60 -1.64 -0.62
CA ALA A 185 35.92 -1.20 -0.20
C ALA A 185 35.84 0.23 0.35
N GLY A 186 36.24 0.42 1.61
CA GLY A 186 36.43 1.73 2.23
C GLY A 186 37.91 2.08 2.28
N THR A 187 38.25 3.30 1.90
CA THR A 187 39.63 3.81 1.88
C THR A 187 39.74 5.06 2.74
N SER A 188 40.76 5.10 3.59
CA SER A 188 41.22 6.32 4.27
C SER A 188 42.72 6.48 4.07
N LYS A 189 43.13 7.58 3.42
CA LYS A 189 44.52 7.81 2.99
C LYS A 189 45.10 6.61 2.22
N ALA A 190 46.03 5.85 2.81
CA ALA A 190 46.65 4.67 2.21
C ALA A 190 46.07 3.33 2.71
N ALA A 191 45.14 3.37 3.68
CA ALA A 191 44.51 2.17 4.25
C ALA A 191 43.21 1.86 3.49
N THR A 192 43.06 0.61 3.04
CA THR A 192 41.82 0.11 2.44
C THR A 192 41.32 -1.11 3.22
N LYS A 193 40.03 -1.12 3.54
CA LYS A 193 39.33 -2.25 4.18
C LYS A 193 38.15 -2.66 3.33
N ASN A 194 37.90 -3.97 3.30
CA ASN A 194 36.78 -4.54 2.57
C ASN A 194 35.75 -5.05 3.58
N LEU A 195 34.48 -4.84 3.29
CA LEU A 195 33.36 -5.46 3.98
C LEU A 195 32.54 -6.24 2.96
N ASN A 196 32.05 -7.41 3.36
CA ASN A 196 31.12 -8.18 2.56
C ASN A 196 29.77 -8.18 3.28
N VAL A 197 28.73 -7.80 2.56
CA VAL A 197 27.37 -7.73 3.09
C VAL A 197 26.50 -8.60 2.23
N SER A 198 25.64 -9.37 2.88
CA SER A 198 24.59 -10.11 2.19
C SER A 198 23.23 -9.74 2.73
N PHE A 199 22.26 -9.62 1.84
CA PHE A 199 20.86 -9.45 2.23
C PHE A 199 19.96 -10.25 1.32
N LYS A 200 18.79 -10.60 1.84
CA LYS A 200 17.80 -11.41 1.14
C LYS A 200 16.63 -10.54 0.71
N VAL A 201 16.23 -10.71 -0.54
CA VAL A 201 15.01 -10.13 -1.11
C VAL A 201 14.02 -11.27 -1.33
N GLU A 202 12.88 -11.22 -0.66
CA GLU A 202 11.84 -12.24 -0.83
C GLU A 202 11.14 -12.08 -2.19
N VAL A 203 10.79 -13.22 -2.78
CA VAL A 203 9.97 -13.31 -3.98
C VAL A 203 8.58 -13.80 -3.54
N PRO A 204 7.51 -13.00 -3.73
CA PRO A 204 6.15 -13.34 -3.34
C PRO A 204 5.71 -14.73 -3.84
N GLU A 205 4.78 -15.37 -3.13
CA GLU A 205 4.18 -16.63 -3.60
C GLU A 205 3.23 -16.44 -4.78
N SER A 206 2.55 -15.30 -4.81
CA SER A 206 1.66 -14.86 -5.86
C SER A 206 1.77 -13.33 -5.99
N PHE A 207 1.57 -12.82 -7.19
CA PHE A 207 1.38 -11.42 -7.53
C PHE A 207 -0.10 -11.07 -7.68
N LEU A 208 -0.98 -12.07 -7.59
CA LEU A 208 -2.43 -11.97 -7.61
C LEU A 208 -3.02 -12.30 -6.24
N ASP A 209 -4.11 -11.62 -5.89
CA ASP A 209 -4.89 -11.83 -4.69
C ASP A 209 -6.29 -12.36 -5.06
N GLU A 210 -6.50 -13.64 -4.77
CA GLU A 210 -7.76 -14.36 -4.98
C GLU A 210 -8.79 -14.08 -3.87
N GLU A 211 -8.39 -13.51 -2.73
CA GLU A 211 -9.30 -13.22 -1.61
C GLU A 211 -10.13 -11.95 -1.85
N GLU A 212 -9.70 -11.09 -2.79
CA GLU A 212 -10.35 -9.81 -3.12
C GLU A 212 -10.76 -9.69 -4.60
N PRO A 213 -11.51 -10.66 -5.16
CA PRO A 213 -11.72 -10.74 -6.60
C PRO A 213 -12.55 -9.57 -7.15
N PHE A 214 -12.27 -9.23 -8.41
CA PHE A 214 -13.11 -8.38 -9.24
C PHE A 214 -14.19 -9.22 -9.91
N ILE A 215 -15.46 -8.84 -9.74
CA ILE A 215 -16.60 -9.59 -10.27
C ILE A 215 -16.95 -9.06 -11.66
N VAL A 216 -16.86 -9.94 -12.68
CA VAL A 216 -17.25 -9.65 -14.06
C VAL A 216 -18.51 -10.46 -14.41
N GLU A 217 -19.57 -9.80 -14.87
CA GLU A 217 -20.76 -10.52 -15.33
C GLU A 217 -20.52 -11.13 -16.73
N THR A 218 -20.88 -12.40 -16.88
CA THR A 218 -20.51 -13.19 -18.06
C THR A 218 -21.69 -13.61 -18.94
N LYS A 219 -22.92 -13.52 -18.42
CA LYS A 219 -24.16 -13.66 -19.19
C LYS A 219 -25.21 -12.68 -18.72
N LYS A 220 -25.83 -11.98 -19.67
CA LYS A 220 -26.97 -11.08 -19.44
C LYS A 220 -28.26 -11.89 -19.23
N PRO A 221 -28.97 -11.77 -18.10
CA PRO A 221 -30.30 -12.35 -17.99
C PRO A 221 -31.28 -11.59 -18.90
N SER A 222 -31.99 -12.31 -19.76
CA SER A 222 -33.16 -11.78 -20.47
C SER A 222 -34.45 -11.85 -19.65
N THR A 223 -34.41 -12.45 -18.44
CA THR A 223 -35.61 -12.85 -17.68
C THR A 223 -35.71 -12.33 -16.24
N LYS A 224 -34.70 -11.61 -15.71
CA LYS A 224 -34.74 -10.99 -14.38
C LYS A 224 -34.71 -9.46 -14.51
N GLU A 225 -35.54 -8.76 -13.73
CA GLU A 225 -35.46 -7.29 -13.65
C GLU A 225 -34.10 -6.87 -13.08
N ASP A 226 -33.47 -5.89 -13.74
CA ASP A 226 -32.25 -5.22 -13.27
C ASP A 226 -32.53 -4.49 -11.95
N VAL A 227 -31.56 -4.48 -11.03
CA VAL A 227 -31.61 -3.67 -9.80
C VAL A 227 -31.83 -2.21 -10.18
N LYS A 228 -32.82 -1.58 -9.54
CA LYS A 228 -33.10 -0.16 -9.67
C LYS A 228 -32.38 0.60 -8.57
N TYR A 229 -32.11 1.87 -8.82
CA TYR A 229 -31.53 2.79 -7.83
C TYR A 229 -32.28 2.79 -6.49
N ALA A 230 -33.62 2.70 -6.55
CA ALA A 230 -34.48 2.64 -5.35
C ALA A 230 -34.26 1.38 -4.50
N ASP A 231 -33.71 0.30 -5.07
CA ASP A 231 -33.46 -0.95 -4.34
C ASP A 231 -32.22 -0.86 -3.43
N VAL A 232 -31.31 0.09 -3.70
CA VAL A 232 -30.10 0.32 -2.89
C VAL A 232 -30.47 1.03 -1.58
N PHE A 233 -31.27 2.09 -1.68
CA PHE A 233 -31.70 2.91 -0.55
C PHE A 233 -33.12 2.53 -0.15
N ASP A 234 -33.28 1.47 0.63
CA ASP A 234 -34.56 1.06 1.22
C ASP A 234 -35.18 2.27 1.97
N THR A 235 -36.30 2.80 1.44
CA THR A 235 -36.88 4.06 1.89
C THR A 235 -37.80 3.90 3.10
N ALA A 236 -38.20 2.68 3.45
CA ALA A 236 -39.10 2.40 4.55
C ALA A 236 -38.34 1.81 5.75
N PRO A 237 -38.08 2.59 6.82
CA PRO A 237 -37.49 2.03 8.02
C PRO A 237 -38.45 1.01 8.66
N PRO A 238 -37.93 -0.07 9.26
CA PRO A 238 -38.77 -1.04 9.94
C PRO A 238 -39.44 -0.41 11.17
N ALA A 239 -40.69 -0.77 11.43
CA ALA A 239 -41.42 -0.34 12.62
C ALA A 239 -40.88 -0.97 13.92
N LYS A 240 -40.13 -2.09 13.81
CA LYS A 240 -39.59 -2.83 14.95
C LYS A 240 -38.32 -2.18 15.48
N MET A 241 -38.25 -1.97 16.80
CA MET A 241 -37.05 -1.46 17.46
C MET A 241 -36.00 -2.55 17.64
N CYS A 242 -34.72 -2.17 17.68
CA CYS A 242 -33.62 -3.14 17.70
C CYS A 242 -33.58 -4.04 18.94
N MET A 243 -33.91 -3.52 20.14
CA MET A 243 -33.98 -4.36 21.33
C MET A 243 -35.13 -5.38 21.27
N ASP A 244 -36.27 -5.01 20.69
CA ASP A 244 -37.41 -5.90 20.51
C ASP A 244 -37.09 -6.99 19.48
N MET A 245 -36.45 -6.62 18.37
CA MET A 245 -35.98 -7.58 17.36
C MET A 245 -35.00 -8.58 17.97
N LEU A 246 -34.02 -8.10 18.75
CA LEU A 246 -33.07 -8.99 19.42
C LEU A 246 -33.75 -9.95 20.40
N ALA A 247 -34.79 -9.51 21.11
CA ALA A 247 -35.58 -10.39 21.98
C ALA A 247 -36.30 -11.49 21.18
N GLU A 248 -36.86 -11.16 20.02
CA GLU A 248 -37.50 -12.15 19.13
C GLU A 248 -36.53 -13.15 18.53
N VAL A 249 -35.34 -12.70 18.12
CA VAL A 249 -34.28 -13.59 17.63
C VAL A 249 -33.86 -14.57 18.74
N LYS A 250 -33.67 -14.08 19.97
CA LYS A 250 -33.37 -14.93 21.15
C LYS A 250 -34.46 -15.94 21.45
N ALA A 251 -35.72 -15.54 21.29
CA ALA A 251 -36.87 -16.40 21.50
C ALA A 251 -37.09 -17.40 20.35
N GLY A 252 -36.34 -17.30 19.26
CA GLY A 252 -36.51 -18.12 18.06
C GLY A 252 -37.80 -17.80 17.29
N THR A 253 -38.40 -16.63 17.53
CA THR A 253 -39.67 -16.21 16.90
C THR A 253 -39.46 -15.33 15.67
N ALA A 254 -38.26 -14.78 15.48
CA ALA A 254 -37.92 -13.99 14.30
C ALA A 254 -37.74 -14.88 13.06
N LEU A 255 -38.29 -14.44 11.92
CA LEU A 255 -38.08 -15.09 10.62
C LEU A 255 -36.64 -14.85 10.14
N THR A 256 -36.06 -15.86 9.51
CA THR A 256 -34.69 -15.98 8.98
C THR A 256 -33.94 -14.66 8.69
N PRO A 257 -32.63 -14.57 8.99
CA PRO A 257 -31.79 -13.42 8.62
C PRO A 257 -31.99 -13.00 7.15
N LEU A 258 -31.92 -11.72 6.77
CA LEU A 258 -31.41 -10.55 7.49
C LEU A 258 -32.46 -9.87 8.40
N TYR A 259 -32.16 -9.69 9.69
CA TYR A 259 -33.06 -9.08 10.68
C TYR A 259 -33.04 -7.54 10.58
N LYS A 260 -34.17 -6.93 10.22
CA LYS A 260 -34.30 -5.47 10.08
C LYS A 260 -34.85 -4.83 11.35
N CYS A 261 -34.16 -3.82 11.90
CA CYS A 261 -34.65 -3.07 13.06
C CYS A 261 -34.24 -1.59 13.04
N LYS A 262 -34.91 -0.76 13.84
CA LYS A 262 -34.60 0.67 14.01
C LYS A 262 -34.03 0.94 15.41
N LEU A 263 -32.96 1.73 15.50
CA LEU A 263 -32.44 2.23 16.77
C LEU A 263 -33.36 3.31 17.34
N ALA A 264 -33.57 3.29 18.66
CA ALA A 264 -34.21 4.39 19.35
C ALA A 264 -33.28 5.61 19.40
N GLU A 265 -33.82 6.83 19.56
CA GLU A 265 -33.04 8.07 19.55
C GLU A 265 -31.82 8.06 20.50
N ASN A 266 -31.95 7.42 21.67
CA ASN A 266 -30.89 7.34 22.68
C ASN A 266 -30.13 6.00 22.70
N GLN A 267 -30.45 5.07 21.79
CA GLN A 267 -29.80 3.77 21.74
C GLN A 267 -28.51 3.85 20.92
N LYS A 268 -27.39 3.41 21.50
CA LYS A 268 -26.10 3.39 20.82
C LYS A 268 -25.89 2.08 20.06
N LEU A 269 -25.29 2.17 18.87
CA LEU A 269 -25.00 1.01 18.01
C LEU A 269 -24.01 0.05 18.69
N ASP A 270 -22.97 0.57 19.33
CA ASP A 270 -21.96 -0.24 20.04
C ASP A 270 -22.57 -1.08 21.18
N ALA A 271 -23.48 -0.51 21.96
CA ALA A 271 -24.23 -1.21 23.00
C ALA A 271 -25.15 -2.30 22.41
N PHE A 272 -25.74 -2.04 21.25
CA PHE A 272 -26.55 -3.02 20.54
C PHE A 272 -25.69 -4.19 20.01
N VAL A 273 -24.54 -3.89 19.38
CA VAL A 273 -23.56 -4.88 18.92
C VAL A 273 -23.10 -5.76 20.09
N ALA A 274 -22.74 -5.14 21.22
CA ALA A 274 -22.35 -5.88 22.43
C ALA A 274 -23.45 -6.82 22.92
N SER A 275 -24.72 -6.39 22.84
CA SER A 275 -25.88 -7.21 23.21
C SER A 275 -26.12 -8.39 22.26
N ILE A 276 -25.82 -8.25 20.97
CA ILE A 276 -25.88 -9.34 19.99
C ILE A 276 -24.80 -10.38 20.33
N ILE A 277 -23.54 -9.93 20.49
CA ILE A 277 -22.39 -10.80 20.76
C ILE A 277 -22.55 -11.54 22.10
N SER A 278 -23.00 -10.85 23.16
CA SER A 278 -23.24 -11.48 24.47
C SER A 278 -24.33 -12.55 24.42
N SER A 279 -25.11 -12.58 23.34
CA SER A 279 -26.18 -13.54 23.10
C SER A 279 -25.77 -14.64 22.13
N ASN A 280 -24.48 -14.71 21.77
CA ASN A 280 -23.92 -15.67 20.82
C ASN A 280 -24.60 -15.63 19.44
N LEU A 281 -25.02 -14.44 19.01
CA LEU A 281 -25.57 -14.18 17.69
C LEU A 281 -24.54 -13.44 16.82
N ASN A 282 -24.69 -13.54 15.50
CA ASN A 282 -23.80 -12.86 14.56
C ASN A 282 -24.31 -11.44 14.25
N PRO A 283 -23.54 -10.38 14.51
CA PRO A 283 -23.94 -9.01 14.16
C PRO A 283 -24.19 -8.81 12.65
N ALA A 284 -23.50 -9.55 11.78
CA ALA A 284 -23.71 -9.45 10.33
C ALA A 284 -25.14 -9.85 9.88
N ASP A 285 -25.90 -10.58 10.71
CA ASP A 285 -27.28 -10.95 10.43
C ASP A 285 -28.27 -9.78 10.61
N PHE A 286 -27.81 -8.62 11.10
CA PHE A 286 -28.66 -7.46 11.42
C PHE A 286 -28.47 -6.30 10.44
N LYS A 287 -29.60 -5.75 9.97
CA LYS A 287 -29.69 -4.48 9.25
C LYS A 287 -30.38 -3.44 10.12
N VAL A 288 -29.61 -2.47 10.57
CA VAL A 288 -29.98 -1.48 11.56
C VAL A 288 -30.26 -0.14 10.88
N TYR A 289 -31.39 0.49 11.21
CA TYR A 289 -31.77 1.79 10.71
C TYR A 289 -31.61 2.84 11.81
N THR A 290 -31.10 4.02 11.45
CA THR A 290 -30.96 5.16 12.36
C THR A 290 -31.43 6.46 11.71
N ASP A 291 -32.04 7.34 12.51
CA ASP A 291 -32.42 8.68 12.08
C ASP A 291 -31.28 9.71 12.25
N SER A 292 -30.28 9.40 13.09
CA SER A 292 -29.11 10.26 13.31
C SER A 292 -27.86 9.42 13.55
N PHE A 293 -26.91 9.50 12.64
CA PHE A 293 -25.61 8.85 12.74
C PHE A 293 -24.80 9.40 13.94
N SER A 294 -24.80 10.72 14.10
CA SER A 294 -24.07 11.45 15.16
C SER A 294 -24.64 11.24 16.57
N LYS A 295 -25.90 10.80 16.69
CA LYS A 295 -26.49 10.44 17.99
C LYS A 295 -26.35 8.96 18.27
N ASN A 296 -26.52 8.10 17.28
CA ASN A 296 -26.64 6.66 17.52
C ASN A 296 -25.33 5.88 17.34
N VAL A 297 -24.37 6.37 16.56
CA VAL A 297 -23.20 5.57 16.14
C VAL A 297 -21.90 6.10 16.73
N CYS A 298 -21.70 7.41 16.65
CA CYS A 298 -20.51 8.08 17.16
C CYS A 298 -20.90 9.38 17.83
N THR A 299 -19.98 10.05 18.50
CA THR A 299 -20.16 11.43 18.98
C THR A 299 -19.54 12.41 17.97
N THR A 300 -18.96 13.53 18.42
CA THR A 300 -18.38 14.56 17.55
C THR A 300 -17.17 14.09 16.73
N THR A 301 -16.47 13.03 17.14
CA THR A 301 -15.32 12.44 16.42
C THR A 301 -15.55 10.93 16.22
N CYS A 302 -15.98 10.54 15.03
CA CYS A 302 -16.33 9.17 14.64
C CYS A 302 -15.09 8.30 14.34
N ASN A 303 -14.10 8.34 15.23
CA ASN A 303 -12.84 7.62 15.05
C ASN A 303 -12.90 6.21 15.63
N SER A 304 -12.25 5.28 14.94
CA SER A 304 -12.05 3.87 15.34
C SER A 304 -13.36 3.11 15.53
N LEU A 305 -14.33 3.37 14.64
CA LEU A 305 -15.60 2.66 14.62
C LEU A 305 -15.42 1.26 14.00
N ASP A 306 -16.02 0.26 14.64
CA ASP A 306 -16.08 -1.12 14.16
C ASP A 306 -17.54 -1.60 14.28
N PHE A 307 -18.18 -1.86 13.13
CA PHE A 307 -19.59 -2.30 13.12
C PHE A 307 -19.73 -3.82 13.28
N LYS A 308 -18.63 -4.56 13.34
CA LYS A 308 -18.62 -6.03 13.41
C LYS A 308 -19.47 -6.69 12.31
N GLY A 309 -19.55 -6.06 11.13
CA GLY A 309 -20.31 -6.55 9.98
C GLY A 309 -21.77 -6.10 9.91
N ILE A 310 -22.31 -5.40 10.93
CA ILE A 310 -23.67 -4.86 10.86
C ILE A 310 -23.84 -3.95 9.64
N SER A 311 -24.98 -4.12 8.96
CA SER A 311 -25.45 -3.18 7.92
C SER A 311 -26.20 -2.02 8.56
N LEU A 312 -25.63 -0.82 8.56
CA LEU A 312 -26.26 0.39 9.08
C LEU A 312 -26.84 1.24 7.93
N VAL A 313 -28.11 1.61 8.04
CA VAL A 313 -28.80 2.53 7.14
C VAL A 313 -29.10 3.84 7.88
N VAL A 314 -28.58 4.95 7.36
CA VAL A 314 -28.82 6.29 7.87
C VAL A 314 -29.92 6.95 7.04
N ALA A 315 -30.91 7.53 7.74
CA ALA A 315 -32.07 8.17 7.14
C ALA A 315 -31.70 9.38 6.27
N PRO A 316 -32.51 9.71 5.24
CA PRO A 316 -32.30 10.88 4.38
C PRO A 316 -32.43 12.22 5.12
N SER A 317 -33.12 12.22 6.26
CA SER A 317 -33.28 13.40 7.11
C SER A 317 -32.05 13.72 7.95
N ASP A 318 -31.09 12.79 8.06
CA ASP A 318 -29.85 13.05 8.77
C ASP A 318 -28.98 14.01 7.95
N THR A 319 -28.78 15.19 8.50
CA THR A 319 -27.96 16.25 7.91
C THR A 319 -26.80 16.64 8.84
N ASP A 320 -26.62 15.89 9.92
CA ASP A 320 -25.61 16.18 10.92
C ASP A 320 -24.21 15.99 10.31
N ALA A 321 -23.34 16.97 10.55
CA ALA A 321 -21.92 16.84 10.27
C ALA A 321 -21.18 16.38 11.53
N PHE A 322 -20.14 15.57 11.34
CA PHE A 322 -19.21 15.18 12.41
C PHE A 322 -17.78 15.53 12.01
N ASN A 323 -16.88 15.67 12.98
CA ASN A 323 -15.54 16.23 12.74
C ASN A 323 -14.66 15.28 11.91
N ASN A 324 -14.49 14.03 12.34
CA ASN A 324 -13.63 13.06 11.66
C ASN A 324 -14.29 11.68 11.61
N MET A 325 -13.91 10.87 10.62
CA MET A 325 -14.16 9.44 10.57
C MET A 325 -12.87 8.73 10.18
N ASN A 326 -12.04 8.46 11.18
CA ASN A 326 -10.74 7.84 10.97
C ASN A 326 -10.76 6.39 11.45
N ASN A 327 -10.08 5.48 10.77
CA ASN A 327 -9.98 4.06 11.17
C ASN A 327 -11.34 3.35 11.27
N LEU A 328 -12.31 3.68 10.40
CA LEU A 328 -13.53 2.89 10.26
C LEU A 328 -13.17 1.51 9.69
N VAL A 329 -13.65 0.45 10.34
CA VAL A 329 -13.42 -0.93 9.92
C VAL A 329 -14.72 -1.74 9.97
N ASN A 330 -14.80 -2.80 9.16
CA ASN A 330 -15.88 -3.79 9.24
C ASN A 330 -17.30 -3.20 9.08
N ALA A 331 -17.41 -2.11 8.32
CA ALA A 331 -18.64 -1.33 8.20
C ALA A 331 -19.38 -1.61 6.89
N ASN A 332 -20.69 -1.89 7.00
CA ASN A 332 -21.61 -1.82 5.89
C ASN A 332 -22.50 -0.59 6.10
N LEU A 333 -22.04 0.58 5.66
CA LEU A 333 -22.68 1.88 5.91
C LEU A 333 -23.44 2.36 4.67
N MET A 334 -24.74 2.59 4.79
CA MET A 334 -25.58 3.16 3.75
C MET A 334 -26.18 4.49 4.21
N VAL A 335 -25.71 5.60 3.67
CA VAL A 335 -26.22 6.94 3.95
C VAL A 335 -27.19 7.34 2.85
N ASN A 336 -28.49 7.33 3.15
CA ASN A 336 -29.56 7.71 2.21
C ASN A 336 -29.61 9.24 1.98
N GLY A 337 -28.46 9.89 1.83
CA GLY A 337 -28.34 11.34 1.81
C GLY A 337 -26.89 11.76 1.66
N LYS A 338 -26.56 12.90 2.26
CA LYS A 338 -25.23 13.49 2.21
C LYS A 338 -24.40 13.10 3.42
N LEU A 339 -23.27 12.45 3.20
CA LEU A 339 -22.27 12.24 4.25
C LEU A 339 -21.40 13.49 4.38
N THR A 340 -21.47 14.16 5.52
CA THR A 340 -20.68 15.38 5.80
C THR A 340 -19.66 15.16 6.90
N VAL A 341 -18.38 15.32 6.56
CA VAL A 341 -17.23 15.18 7.48
C VAL A 341 -16.46 16.49 7.54
N GLY A 342 -16.47 17.14 8.71
CA GLY A 342 -15.89 18.48 8.92
C GLY A 342 -14.36 18.55 8.90
N SER A 343 -13.69 17.41 8.74
CA SER A 343 -12.23 17.34 8.65
C SER A 343 -11.83 16.11 7.83
N ASN A 344 -11.41 15.01 8.45
CA ASN A 344 -10.78 13.90 7.74
C ASN A 344 -11.62 12.63 7.71
N LEU A 345 -11.48 11.89 6.61
CA LEU A 345 -11.97 10.55 6.38
C LEU A 345 -10.77 9.69 5.98
N ILE A 346 -10.01 9.20 6.97
CA ILE A 346 -8.72 8.55 6.71
C ILE A 346 -8.58 7.16 7.33
N ASN A 347 -7.71 6.32 6.74
CA ASN A 347 -7.40 4.96 7.23
C ASN A 347 -8.63 4.04 7.24
N LEU A 348 -9.50 4.16 6.25
CA LEU A 348 -10.65 3.28 6.08
C LEU A 348 -10.17 1.84 5.85
N GLY A 349 -10.78 0.84 6.50
CA GLY A 349 -10.50 -0.59 6.32
C GLY A 349 -9.08 -1.04 6.67
N LYS A 350 -8.37 -0.27 7.52
CA LYS A 350 -6.94 -0.52 7.86
C LYS A 350 -6.64 -1.90 8.46
N ASN A 351 -7.63 -2.62 8.99
CA ASN A 351 -7.44 -3.96 9.56
C ASN A 351 -7.50 -5.10 8.52
N GLY A 352 -7.61 -4.78 7.24
CA GLY A 352 -7.68 -5.78 6.17
C GLY A 352 -9.06 -6.39 5.96
N THR A 353 -10.10 -5.93 6.68
CA THR A 353 -11.45 -6.45 6.48
C THR A 353 -12.24 -5.56 5.54
N LYS A 354 -12.78 -6.17 4.47
CA LYS A 354 -13.59 -5.48 3.47
C LYS A 354 -14.78 -4.77 4.10
N GLN A 355 -14.99 -3.53 3.69
CA GLN A 355 -16.12 -2.72 4.12
C GLN A 355 -16.75 -1.99 2.94
N THR A 356 -18.03 -1.65 3.07
CA THR A 356 -18.82 -0.99 2.04
C THR A 356 -19.46 0.27 2.58
N ILE A 357 -19.22 1.40 1.93
CA ILE A 357 -19.80 2.69 2.26
C ILE A 357 -20.56 3.18 1.03
N ILE A 358 -21.86 3.40 1.15
CA ILE A 358 -22.73 3.86 0.07
C ILE A 358 -23.35 5.19 0.49
N VAL A 359 -23.17 6.22 -0.33
CA VAL A 359 -23.73 7.56 -0.09
C VAL A 359 -24.41 8.09 -1.35
N LYS A 360 -25.39 8.99 -1.19
CA LYS A 360 -25.90 9.77 -2.32
C LYS A 360 -24.99 10.95 -2.65
N GLU A 361 -24.48 11.61 -1.62
CA GLU A 361 -23.57 12.76 -1.75
C GLU A 361 -22.46 12.67 -0.71
N LEU A 362 -21.33 13.31 -1.01
CA LEU A 362 -20.17 13.34 -0.14
C LEU A 362 -19.64 14.77 0.01
N ASN A 363 -19.37 15.18 1.24
CA ASN A 363 -18.63 16.39 1.54
C ASN A 363 -17.64 16.18 2.69
N VAL A 364 -16.36 16.22 2.38
CA VAL A 364 -15.25 16.09 3.34
C VAL A 364 -14.43 17.37 3.29
N ASP A 365 -14.34 18.09 4.41
CA ASP A 365 -13.70 19.43 4.38
C ASP A 365 -12.17 19.37 4.19
N ASN A 366 -11.53 18.24 4.53
CA ASN A 366 -10.08 18.08 4.43
C ASN A 366 -9.65 16.87 3.59
N ASN A 367 -9.32 15.73 4.20
CA ASN A 367 -8.67 14.62 3.49
C ASN A 367 -9.54 13.37 3.40
N ILE A 368 -9.51 12.74 2.23
CA ILE A 368 -9.85 11.33 2.02
C ILE A 368 -8.55 10.62 1.66
N GLN A 369 -7.97 9.87 2.60
CA GLN A 369 -6.65 9.25 2.40
C GLN A 369 -6.57 7.86 3.02
N ASN A 370 -5.62 7.05 2.56
CA ASN A 370 -5.37 5.72 3.11
C ASN A 370 -6.64 4.86 3.12
N MET A 371 -7.34 4.83 1.98
CA MET A 371 -8.55 4.03 1.82
C MET A 371 -8.15 2.60 1.47
N TYR A 372 -8.20 1.70 2.46
CA TYR A 372 -7.87 0.28 2.31
C TYR A 372 -9.13 -0.57 2.39
N TYR A 373 -9.18 -1.69 1.66
CA TYR A 373 -10.26 -2.69 1.72
C TYR A 373 -11.66 -2.06 1.77
N THR A 374 -11.90 -1.01 0.99
CA THR A 374 -13.15 -0.23 1.06
C THR A 374 -13.79 -0.10 -0.32
N ASN A 375 -15.03 -0.56 -0.44
CA ASN A 375 -15.91 -0.20 -1.54
C ASN A 375 -16.63 1.09 -1.17
N PHE A 376 -16.23 2.20 -1.79
CA PHE A 376 -16.83 3.51 -1.55
C PHE A 376 -17.71 3.90 -2.74
N LEU A 377 -19.03 3.87 -2.56
CA LEU A 377 -20.01 4.18 -3.59
C LEU A 377 -20.60 5.59 -3.39
N VAL A 378 -20.53 6.43 -4.41
CA VAL A 378 -21.22 7.74 -4.49
C VAL A 378 -22.21 7.68 -5.65
N LEU A 379 -23.47 7.39 -5.34
CA LEU A 379 -24.48 7.05 -6.34
C LEU A 379 -25.30 8.24 -6.83
N GLY A 380 -25.12 9.43 -6.25
CA GLY A 380 -25.94 10.61 -6.54
C GLY A 380 -27.37 10.49 -6.02
N LYS A 381 -28.14 11.59 -6.10
CA LYS A 381 -29.59 11.65 -5.81
C LYS A 381 -30.40 11.14 -7.00
N GLU A 382 -31.65 10.80 -6.74
CA GLU A 382 -32.63 10.59 -7.80
C GLU A 382 -33.07 11.95 -8.34
N VAL A 383 -33.01 12.09 -9.67
CA VAL A 383 -33.43 13.29 -10.37
C VAL A 383 -34.76 13.00 -11.06
N PRO A 384 -35.82 13.80 -10.79
CA PRO A 384 -37.08 13.68 -11.50
C PRO A 384 -36.90 13.86 -13.01
N GLU A 385 -37.73 13.16 -13.79
CA GLU A 385 -37.74 13.27 -15.25
C GLU A 385 -37.89 14.74 -15.70
N GLY A 386 -36.99 15.20 -16.58
CA GLY A 386 -36.97 16.57 -17.10
C GLY A 386 -36.13 17.59 -16.32
N GLN A 387 -35.43 17.19 -15.25
CA GLN A 387 -34.44 18.03 -14.56
C GLN A 387 -33.00 17.69 -14.96
N PRO A 388 -32.00 18.58 -14.72
CA PRO A 388 -30.60 18.28 -14.99
C PRO A 388 -30.18 17.02 -14.22
N GLU A 389 -29.74 15.96 -14.91
CA GLU A 389 -29.45 14.67 -14.28
C GLU A 389 -28.33 14.77 -13.22
N ALA A 390 -27.39 15.70 -13.40
CA ALA A 390 -26.24 15.90 -12.53
C ALA A 390 -26.47 17.00 -11.49
N VAL A 391 -26.90 16.63 -10.27
CA VAL A 391 -27.19 17.56 -9.17
C VAL A 391 -26.44 17.27 -7.87
N SER A 392 -25.73 16.15 -7.80
CA SER A 392 -25.21 15.62 -6.54
C SER A 392 -23.77 16.03 -6.31
N GLU A 393 -23.46 16.43 -5.08
CA GLU A 393 -22.12 16.88 -4.69
C GLU A 393 -21.16 15.71 -4.38
N LEU A 394 -19.93 15.85 -4.86
CA LEU A 394 -18.77 15.04 -4.49
C LEU A 394 -17.62 15.98 -4.14
N LYS A 395 -17.51 16.34 -2.86
CA LYS A 395 -16.57 17.34 -2.37
C LYS A 395 -15.57 16.75 -1.38
N TRP A 396 -14.31 17.12 -1.55
CA TRP A 396 -13.21 16.88 -0.61
C TRP A 396 -12.36 18.15 -0.46
N GLY A 397 -11.54 18.25 0.58
CA GLY A 397 -10.64 19.38 0.82
C GLY A 397 -9.37 19.30 -0.01
N GLN A 398 -8.36 18.60 0.50
CA GLN A 398 -6.99 18.64 -0.03
C GLN A 398 -6.60 17.37 -0.82
N ASN A 399 -6.92 16.18 -0.30
CA ASN A 399 -6.49 14.92 -0.90
C ASN A 399 -7.68 13.96 -1.08
N PHE A 400 -7.68 13.22 -2.18
CA PHE A 400 -8.54 12.07 -2.43
C PHE A 400 -7.67 10.92 -2.92
N GLU A 401 -7.50 9.89 -2.09
CA GLU A 401 -6.72 8.70 -2.40
C GLU A 401 -7.54 7.43 -2.23
N VAL A 402 -7.43 6.54 -3.21
CA VAL A 402 -8.00 5.19 -3.22
C VAL A 402 -6.84 4.21 -3.31
N ASP A 403 -6.69 3.37 -2.30
CA ASP A 403 -5.50 2.53 -2.07
C ASP A 403 -5.91 1.04 -2.06
N ASN A 404 -5.06 0.17 -1.50
CA ASN A 404 -5.12 -1.29 -1.45
C ASN A 404 -6.53 -1.88 -1.39
N HIS A 405 -6.87 -2.67 -2.40
CA HIS A 405 -8.13 -3.42 -2.51
C HIS A 405 -9.37 -2.53 -2.30
N SER A 406 -9.28 -1.24 -2.62
CA SER A 406 -10.40 -0.31 -2.53
C SER A 406 -10.91 0.08 -3.91
N ARG A 407 -12.21 0.37 -3.96
CA ARG A 407 -12.92 0.73 -5.19
C ARG A 407 -13.73 1.99 -4.92
N LEU A 408 -13.46 3.06 -5.68
CA LEU A 408 -14.36 4.20 -5.75
C LEU A 408 -15.37 3.98 -6.88
N CYS A 409 -16.64 3.95 -6.52
CA CYS A 409 -17.71 3.59 -7.42
C CYS A 409 -18.68 4.77 -7.58
N ILE A 410 -18.83 5.29 -8.80
CA ILE A 410 -19.60 6.52 -9.02
C ILE A 410 -20.61 6.40 -10.16
N ASP A 411 -21.81 6.94 -9.96
CA ASP A 411 -22.79 7.14 -11.05
C ASP A 411 -22.60 8.55 -11.64
N ILE A 412 -21.83 8.65 -12.73
CA ILE A 412 -21.41 9.95 -13.28
C ILE A 412 -22.55 10.73 -13.95
N ASP A 413 -23.71 10.11 -14.14
CA ASP A 413 -24.89 10.81 -14.64
C ASP A 413 -25.51 11.70 -13.59
N ARG A 414 -25.25 11.42 -12.30
CA ARG A 414 -25.89 12.11 -11.18
C ARG A 414 -24.99 13.07 -10.42
N ILE A 415 -23.67 13.01 -10.64
CA ILE A 415 -22.68 13.86 -9.98
C ILE A 415 -22.42 15.13 -10.79
N LEU A 416 -22.28 16.27 -10.11
CA LEU A 416 -21.98 17.56 -10.73
C LEU A 416 -20.75 17.49 -11.65
N PRO A 417 -20.80 18.03 -12.89
CA PRO A 417 -19.67 17.97 -13.82
C PRO A 417 -18.40 18.66 -13.32
N SER A 418 -18.54 19.71 -12.51
CA SER A 418 -17.41 20.39 -11.85
C SER A 418 -16.66 19.46 -10.91
N ASP A 419 -17.39 18.65 -10.15
CA ASP A 419 -16.84 17.75 -9.15
C ASP A 419 -16.16 16.56 -9.83
N LEU A 420 -16.75 16.05 -10.92
CA LEU A 420 -16.12 15.03 -11.77
C LEU A 420 -14.84 15.55 -12.42
N THR A 421 -14.84 16.78 -12.94
CA THR A 421 -13.66 17.41 -13.54
C THR A 421 -12.54 17.56 -12.51
N ARG A 422 -12.90 17.95 -11.28
CA ARG A 422 -11.94 18.06 -10.18
C ARG A 422 -11.41 16.69 -9.78
N LEU A 423 -12.28 15.68 -9.71
CA LEU A 423 -11.92 14.31 -9.32
C LEU A 423 -10.90 13.74 -10.30
N ALA A 424 -11.17 13.91 -11.60
CA ALA A 424 -10.27 13.48 -12.66
C ALA A 424 -8.85 14.07 -12.56
N LYS A 425 -8.70 15.27 -11.98
CA LYS A 425 -7.39 15.92 -11.78
C LYS A 425 -6.70 15.48 -10.49
N GLU A 426 -7.46 15.40 -9.40
CA GLU A 426 -6.88 15.35 -8.05
C GLU A 426 -6.86 13.94 -7.44
N VAL A 427 -7.68 13.00 -7.93
CA VAL A 427 -7.72 11.64 -7.36
C VAL A 427 -6.38 10.93 -7.57
N LYS A 428 -5.93 10.26 -6.52
CA LYS A 428 -4.74 9.41 -6.52
C LYS A 428 -5.17 7.96 -6.35
N PHE A 429 -4.63 7.09 -7.20
CA PHE A 429 -4.74 5.65 -7.03
C PHE A 429 -3.37 5.13 -6.68
N THR A 430 -3.31 4.24 -5.70
CA THR A 430 -2.10 3.56 -5.25
C THR A 430 -2.38 2.06 -5.18
N ASN A 431 -1.34 1.26 -5.43
CA ASN A 431 -1.41 -0.21 -5.40
C ASN A 431 -2.58 -0.75 -6.27
N SER A 432 -3.52 -1.48 -5.67
CA SER A 432 -4.71 -2.07 -6.34
C SER A 432 -5.98 -1.20 -6.26
N GLY A 433 -5.85 0.07 -5.86
CA GLY A 433 -6.97 1.01 -5.83
C GLY A 433 -7.52 1.29 -7.24
N SER A 434 -8.85 1.33 -7.39
CA SER A 434 -9.49 1.54 -8.70
C SER A 434 -10.75 2.39 -8.62
N LEU A 435 -11.20 2.88 -9.77
CA LEU A 435 -12.47 3.57 -9.96
C LEU A 435 -13.34 2.83 -10.95
N ILE A 436 -14.59 2.56 -10.56
CA ILE A 436 -15.62 2.01 -11.43
C ILE A 436 -16.68 3.07 -11.60
N TYR A 437 -17.07 3.40 -12.82
CA TYR A 437 -18.15 4.35 -13.04
C TYR A 437 -19.28 3.78 -13.88
N PHE A 438 -20.50 4.18 -13.54
CA PHE A 438 -21.69 3.92 -14.31
C PHE A 438 -22.12 5.14 -15.12
N THR A 439 -22.57 4.91 -16.36
CA THR A 439 -23.26 5.89 -17.20
C THR A 439 -24.28 5.17 -18.08
N LYS A 440 -25.45 5.76 -18.26
CA LYS A 440 -26.44 5.33 -19.25
C LYS A 440 -26.04 5.73 -20.68
N ASP A 441 -25.28 6.82 -20.82
CA ASP A 441 -24.76 7.26 -22.11
C ASP A 441 -23.48 6.49 -22.47
N PRO A 442 -23.49 5.65 -23.52
CA PRO A 442 -22.31 4.90 -23.96
C PRO A 442 -21.19 5.79 -24.51
N ASN A 443 -21.47 7.05 -24.86
CA ASN A 443 -20.47 8.01 -25.35
C ASN A 443 -19.81 8.80 -24.23
N LYS A 444 -20.48 8.95 -23.09
CA LYS A 444 -19.93 9.63 -21.92
C LYS A 444 -18.80 8.82 -21.30
N LYS A 445 -17.71 9.49 -20.98
CA LYS A 445 -16.51 8.87 -20.41
C LYS A 445 -16.01 9.68 -19.24
N PHE A 446 -15.53 8.97 -18.22
CA PHE A 446 -14.66 9.54 -17.19
C PHE A 446 -13.22 9.20 -17.56
N VAL A 447 -12.39 10.22 -17.68
CA VAL A 447 -10.96 10.10 -18.01
C VAL A 447 -10.16 10.85 -16.96
N LEU A 448 -9.05 10.26 -16.53
CA LEU A 448 -8.13 10.92 -15.63
C LEU A 448 -7.37 12.00 -16.38
N LEU A 449 -7.03 13.08 -15.68
CA LEU A 449 -6.34 14.23 -16.24
C LEU A 449 -4.98 14.40 -15.58
N SER A 450 -3.95 14.63 -16.40
CA SER A 450 -2.62 15.01 -15.92
C SER A 450 -2.49 16.53 -15.89
N ALA A 451 -1.89 17.05 -14.82
CA ALA A 451 -1.64 18.47 -14.67
C ALA A 451 -0.35 18.86 -15.41
N ASN A 452 -0.47 19.54 -16.55
CA ASN A 452 0.65 20.11 -17.30
C ASN A 452 0.61 21.65 -17.19
N GLY A 453 0.98 22.15 -16.01
CA GLY A 453 0.89 23.58 -15.70
C GLY A 453 -0.57 24.03 -15.52
N ILE A 454 -1.00 25.09 -16.23
CA ILE A 454 -2.37 25.64 -16.14
C ILE A 454 -3.38 24.77 -16.91
N ASN A 455 -2.91 23.98 -17.89
CA ASN A 455 -3.75 23.14 -18.72
C ASN A 455 -3.77 21.70 -18.19
N SER A 456 -4.93 21.05 -18.26
CA SER A 456 -5.08 19.63 -17.95
C SER A 456 -5.32 18.87 -19.25
N THR A 457 -4.57 17.79 -19.46
CA THR A 457 -4.73 16.91 -20.64
C THR A 457 -5.17 15.52 -20.19
N GLU A 458 -5.86 14.80 -21.05
CA GLU A 458 -6.22 13.40 -20.78
C GLU A 458 -4.97 12.56 -20.52
N ASP A 459 -5.04 11.73 -19.49
CA ASP A 459 -4.01 10.78 -19.09
C ASP A 459 -4.51 9.38 -19.41
N ALA A 460 -4.31 8.98 -20.68
CA ALA A 460 -4.83 7.72 -21.20
C ALA A 460 -4.22 6.50 -20.49
N GLU A 461 -2.92 6.54 -20.16
CA GLU A 461 -2.22 5.46 -19.48
C GLU A 461 -2.77 5.26 -18.06
N ARG A 462 -2.85 6.34 -17.27
CA ARG A 462 -3.41 6.27 -15.92
C ARG A 462 -4.89 5.89 -15.93
N THR A 463 -5.65 6.36 -16.92
CA THR A 463 -7.06 5.98 -17.09
C THR A 463 -7.19 4.48 -17.39
N LYS A 464 -6.37 3.95 -18.31
CA LYS A 464 -6.39 2.51 -18.65
C LYS A 464 -6.05 1.65 -17.43
N LEU A 465 -5.19 2.14 -16.55
CA LEU A 465 -4.73 1.42 -15.37
C LEU A 465 -5.82 1.32 -14.29
N TYR A 466 -6.47 2.43 -13.96
CA TYR A 466 -7.31 2.51 -12.75
C TYR A 466 -8.81 2.66 -12.99
N VAL A 467 -9.25 2.99 -14.20
CA VAL A 467 -10.65 3.37 -14.46
C VAL A 467 -11.38 2.31 -15.28
N HIS A 468 -12.48 1.81 -14.73
CA HIS A 468 -13.38 0.87 -15.37
C HIS A 468 -14.73 1.50 -15.68
N LYS A 469 -15.07 1.55 -16.97
CA LYS A 469 -16.41 1.93 -17.43
C LYS A 469 -17.38 0.76 -17.25
N MET A 470 -18.57 1.08 -16.75
CA MET A 470 -19.78 0.26 -16.79
C MET A 470 -20.88 1.01 -17.55
N SER A 471 -21.28 0.54 -18.73
CA SER A 471 -22.44 1.12 -19.42
C SER A 471 -23.27 0.11 -20.22
N PRO A 472 -24.58 0.40 -20.41
CA PRO A 472 -25.39 -0.33 -21.36
C PRO A 472 -24.83 -0.26 -22.80
N PRO A 473 -25.17 -1.21 -23.67
CA PRO A 473 -26.04 -2.37 -23.43
C PRO A 473 -25.32 -3.59 -22.84
N THR A 474 -23.99 -3.54 -22.72
CA THR A 474 -23.12 -4.64 -22.30
C THR A 474 -23.10 -4.83 -20.79
N GLU A 475 -23.23 -3.75 -20.02
CA GLU A 475 -23.17 -3.77 -18.55
C GLU A 475 -24.39 -3.05 -17.97
N SER A 476 -25.04 -3.69 -17.00
CA SER A 476 -26.26 -3.22 -16.36
C SER A 476 -25.97 -2.44 -15.08
N TYR A 477 -26.99 -1.82 -14.46
CA TYR A 477 -26.79 -1.16 -13.17
C TYR A 477 -26.51 -2.19 -12.07
N THR A 478 -27.11 -3.39 -12.16
CA THR A 478 -26.75 -4.54 -11.30
C THR A 478 -25.27 -4.90 -11.45
N THR A 479 -24.76 -4.97 -12.68
CA THR A 479 -23.36 -5.30 -12.96
C THR A 479 -22.41 -4.32 -12.28
N PHE A 480 -22.73 -3.01 -12.41
CA PHE A 480 -21.99 -1.95 -11.74
C PHE A 480 -21.98 -2.13 -10.22
N LEU A 481 -23.15 -2.33 -9.60
CA LEU A 481 -23.25 -2.52 -8.16
C LEU A 481 -22.50 -3.78 -7.69
N ALA A 482 -22.60 -4.88 -8.43
CA ALA A 482 -21.89 -6.13 -8.12
C ALA A 482 -20.37 -5.97 -8.19
N ALA A 483 -19.85 -5.31 -9.23
CA ALA A 483 -18.42 -5.01 -9.35
C ALA A 483 -17.92 -4.08 -8.21
N CYS A 484 -18.82 -3.24 -7.70
CA CYS A 484 -18.61 -2.41 -6.51
C CYS A 484 -18.82 -3.16 -5.18
N GLY A 485 -19.00 -4.48 -5.19
CA GLY A 485 -19.18 -5.31 -3.99
C GLY A 485 -20.56 -5.23 -3.35
N VAL A 486 -21.56 -4.70 -4.06
CA VAL A 486 -22.96 -4.63 -3.61
C VAL A 486 -23.76 -5.73 -4.30
N THR A 487 -24.00 -6.83 -3.59
CA THR A 487 -24.85 -7.93 -4.05
C THR A 487 -26.27 -7.76 -3.52
N ILE A 488 -27.23 -7.55 -4.43
CA ILE A 488 -28.66 -7.59 -4.10
C ILE A 488 -29.16 -8.99 -4.50
N SER A 489 -29.57 -9.75 -3.49
CA SER A 489 -29.59 -11.22 -3.45
C SER A 489 -30.57 -11.95 -4.39
N LYS A 490 -30.94 -11.38 -5.55
CA LYS A 490 -31.84 -12.02 -6.52
C LYS A 490 -31.50 -11.79 -8.01
N THR A 491 -30.54 -10.93 -8.37
CA THR A 491 -30.44 -10.41 -9.75
C THR A 491 -29.28 -10.97 -10.60
N ILE A 492 -28.20 -11.49 -10.01
CA ILE A 492 -27.06 -12.05 -10.76
C ILE A 492 -27.37 -13.48 -11.24
N THR A 493 -26.95 -13.82 -12.46
CA THR A 493 -27.25 -15.11 -13.11
C THR A 493 -26.01 -15.97 -13.29
N GLU A 494 -24.94 -15.42 -13.88
CA GLU A 494 -23.61 -16.02 -13.98
C GLU A 494 -22.54 -14.89 -13.98
N SER A 495 -21.54 -15.02 -13.13
CA SER A 495 -20.39 -14.10 -13.01
C SER A 495 -19.11 -14.89 -12.94
N THR A 496 -18.00 -14.27 -13.34
CA THR A 496 -16.65 -14.80 -13.14
C THR A 496 -15.89 -13.84 -12.22
N GLU A 497 -15.24 -14.42 -11.22
CA GLU A 497 -14.32 -13.74 -10.33
C GLU A 497 -12.94 -13.71 -10.99
N VAL A 498 -12.28 -12.56 -10.92
CA VAL A 498 -10.93 -12.33 -11.46
C VAL A 498 -10.07 -11.81 -10.34
N ALA A 499 -8.91 -12.42 -10.09
CA ALA A 499 -8.00 -11.98 -9.04
C ALA A 499 -7.49 -10.54 -9.32
N VAL A 500 -7.17 -9.80 -8.25
CA VAL A 500 -6.62 -8.45 -8.34
C VAL A 500 -5.13 -8.45 -8.02
N PRO A 501 -4.33 -7.42 -8.40
CA PRO A 501 -2.94 -7.37 -8.00
C PRO A 501 -2.75 -7.39 -6.47
N SER A 502 -1.81 -8.21 -6.02
CA SER A 502 -1.41 -8.31 -4.62
C SER A 502 -0.58 -7.10 -4.18
N VAL A 503 -0.67 -6.75 -2.90
CA VAL A 503 0.13 -5.69 -2.30
C VAL A 503 1.46 -6.25 -1.81
N LEU A 504 2.55 -5.89 -2.49
CA LEU A 504 3.88 -6.40 -2.19
C LEU A 504 4.52 -5.68 -0.98
N LYS A 505 4.61 -6.37 0.17
CA LYS A 505 5.25 -5.81 1.37
C LYS A 505 6.78 -5.74 1.23
N PRO A 506 7.45 -4.74 1.83
CA PRO A 506 8.89 -4.76 2.03
C PRO A 506 9.31 -5.80 3.06
N SER A 507 10.11 -6.78 2.62
CA SER A 507 10.87 -7.66 3.49
C SER A 507 12.36 -7.59 3.12
N PHE A 508 13.17 -7.29 4.13
CA PHE A 508 14.63 -7.27 4.07
C PHE A 508 15.18 -7.95 5.32
N GLU A 509 16.04 -8.94 5.13
CA GLU A 509 16.87 -9.51 6.19
C GLU A 509 18.34 -9.17 5.85
N PHE A 510 19.04 -8.52 6.78
CA PHE A 510 20.39 -8.00 6.59
C PHE A 510 21.39 -8.77 7.46
N ASP A 511 22.43 -9.30 6.82
CA ASP A 511 23.59 -9.91 7.48
C ASP A 511 24.88 -9.23 7.00
N VAL A 512 25.62 -8.64 7.95
CA VAL A 512 26.92 -7.98 7.69
C VAL A 512 28.04 -8.89 8.20
N GLU A 513 28.93 -9.31 7.32
CA GLU A 513 30.15 -10.04 7.68
C GLU A 513 31.36 -9.10 7.66
N TYR A 514 32.04 -9.01 8.79
CA TYR A 514 33.19 -8.13 9.03
C TYR A 514 34.53 -8.77 8.65
#